data_AF-A0A2V6WWU3-F1
#
_entry.id   AF-A0A2V6WWU3-F1
#
_cell.length_a   1.000
_cell.length_b   1.000
_cell.length_c   1.000
_cell.angle_alpha   90.00
_cell.angle_beta   90.00
_cell.angle_gamma   90.00
#
_symmetry.space_group_name_H-M   'P 1'
#
loop_
_entity.id
_entity.type
_entity.pdbx_description
1 polymer ?
#
loop_
_entity_poly.entity_id
_entity_poly.type
_entity_poly.pdbx_seq_one_letter_code
_entity_poly.pdbx_strand_id
1 'polypeptide(L)'
;MPSSLAPLYAAVFARPWLVWGSAVLVATLNVFLFAFDRPWTASDGLRNWGDWALTGVGLVRRPDLLPPWLYSGSLLNIGVVVGGTIAALLSREFAIRVPVPAELAKGGAGGLLMGVGAVLAFGCNIGGF
;
A
#
# COMPACT_ATOMS: atom_id res chain seq x y z
N MET A 1 38.57 -8.88 2.52
CA MET A 1 38.48 -7.42 2.32
C MET A 1 37.01 -7.04 2.35
N PRO A 2 36.55 -6.07 3.16
CA PRO A 2 35.16 -5.61 3.08
C PRO A 2 34.91 -5.07 1.67
N SER A 3 33.81 -5.48 1.04
CA SER A 3 33.43 -5.01 -0.28
C SER A 3 33.17 -3.51 -0.25
N SER A 4 33.56 -2.78 -1.30
CA SER A 4 33.31 -1.34 -1.44
C SER A 4 31.82 -0.98 -1.36
N LEU A 5 30.93 -1.95 -1.57
CA LEU A 5 29.47 -1.82 -1.52
C LEU A 5 28.87 -1.99 -0.12
N ALA A 6 29.60 -2.59 0.83
CA ALA A 6 29.13 -2.79 2.19
C ALA A 6 28.64 -1.50 2.90
N PRO A 7 29.37 -0.36 2.84
CA PRO A 7 28.90 0.88 3.45
C PRO A 7 27.64 1.46 2.78
N LEU A 8 27.51 1.35 1.46
CA LEU A 8 26.33 1.81 0.72
C LEU A 8 25.10 0.99 1.08
N TYR A 9 25.25 -0.34 1.13
CA TYR A 9 24.18 -1.23 1.56
C TYR A 9 23.71 -0.90 2.99
N ALA A 10 24.65 -0.67 3.91
CA ALA A 10 24.33 -0.34 5.29
C ALA A 10 23.58 1.00 5.41
N ALA A 11 23.94 1.99 4.60
CA ALA A 11 23.26 3.28 4.57
C ALA A 11 21.82 3.19 4.06
N VAL A 12 21.57 2.36 3.04
CA VAL A 12 20.25 2.24 2.40
C VAL A 12 19.32 1.31 3.18
N PHE A 13 19.79 0.15 3.62
CA PHE A 13 18.93 -0.93 4.13
C PHE A 13 19.12 -1.23 5.62
N ALA A 14 20.29 -0.96 6.21
CA ALA A 14 20.55 -1.34 7.60
C ALA A 14 20.33 -0.20 8.60
N ARG A 15 20.24 1.04 8.13
CA ARG A 15 20.05 2.23 8.97
C ARG A 15 18.72 2.91 8.64
N PRO A 16 17.96 3.36 9.65
CA PRO A 16 16.75 4.13 9.41
C PRO A 16 17.11 5.44 8.71
N TRP A 17 16.29 5.81 7.73
CA TRP A 17 16.45 7.07 7.03
C TRP A 17 15.99 8.23 7.92
N LEU A 18 16.63 9.39 7.77
CA LEU A 18 16.14 10.63 8.36
C LEU A 18 14.72 10.91 7.82
N VAL A 19 13.82 11.34 8.70
CA VAL A 19 12.41 11.63 8.39
C VAL A 19 12.27 12.57 7.19
N TRP A 20 13.13 13.58 7.10
CA TRP A 20 13.14 14.52 5.98
C TRP A 20 13.42 13.85 4.64
N GLY A 21 14.34 12.88 4.60
CA GLY A 21 14.71 12.18 3.37
C GLY A 21 13.56 11.32 2.84
N SER A 22 12.89 10.58 3.72
CA SER A 22 11.71 9.79 3.33
C SER A 22 10.53 10.69 2.97
N ALA A 23 10.30 11.79 3.70
CA ALA A 23 9.22 12.74 3.40
C ALA A 23 9.39 13.38 2.02
N VAL A 24 10.59 13.89 1.70
CA VAL A 24 10.87 14.48 0.38
C VAL A 24 10.70 13.46 -0.73
N LEU A 25 11.17 12.22 -0.55
CA LEU A 25 11.01 11.14 -1.53
C LEU A 25 9.53 10.82 -1.78
N VAL A 26 8.75 10.58 -0.72
CA VAL A 26 7.32 10.26 -0.80
C VAL A 26 6.54 11.41 -1.43
N ALA A 27 6.80 12.66 -1.02
CA ALA A 27 6.16 13.84 -1.59
C ALA A 27 6.47 13.98 -3.08
N THR A 28 7.75 13.80 -3.46
CA THR A 28 8.18 13.86 -4.87
C THR A 28 7.47 12.80 -5.71
N LEU A 29 7.42 11.56 -5.23
CA LEU A 29 6.69 10.48 -5.91
C LEU A 29 5.20 10.79 -6.06
N ASN A 30 4.57 11.34 -5.02
CA ASN A 30 3.16 11.71 -5.07
C ASN A 30 2.90 12.87 -6.06
N VAL A 31 3.76 13.89 -6.12
CA VAL A 31 3.64 14.98 -7.09
C VAL A 31 3.77 14.46 -8.52
N PHE A 32 4.74 13.57 -8.78
CA PHE A 32 4.86 12.95 -10.09
C PHE A 32 3.61 12.13 -10.43
N LEU A 33 3.13 11.29 -9.51
CA LEU A 33 1.93 10.50 -9.73
C LEU A 33 0.69 11.38 -10.02
N PHE A 34 0.54 12.47 -9.28
CA PHE A 34 -0.52 13.47 -9.50
C PHE A 34 -0.40 14.15 -10.87
N ALA A 35 0.82 14.44 -11.32
CA ALA A 35 1.06 15.06 -12.62
C ALA A 35 0.71 14.14 -13.80
N PHE A 36 0.76 12.82 -13.62
CA PHE A 36 0.50 11.85 -14.68
C PHE A 36 -0.91 11.26 -14.69
N ASP A 37 -1.50 10.95 -13.53
CA ASP A 37 -2.80 10.26 -13.45
C ASP A 37 -3.70 10.87 -12.36
N ARG A 38 -3.29 10.74 -11.09
CA ARG A 38 -4.12 11.08 -9.92
C ARG A 38 -3.29 11.06 -8.63
N PRO A 39 -3.77 11.65 -7.52
CA PRO A 39 -3.04 11.56 -6.26
C PRO A 39 -2.96 10.11 -5.76
N TRP A 40 -1.92 9.79 -4.99
CA TRP A 40 -1.78 8.48 -4.39
C TRP A 40 -2.97 8.19 -3.47
N THR A 41 -3.68 7.09 -3.73
CA THR A 41 -4.74 6.58 -2.86
C THR A 41 -4.63 5.08 -2.70
N ALA A 42 -4.92 4.58 -1.49
CA ALA A 42 -5.01 3.15 -1.20
C ALA A 42 -6.45 2.63 -1.28
N SER A 43 -7.42 3.45 -0.87
CA SER A 43 -8.84 3.05 -0.76
C SER A 43 -9.46 2.74 -2.12
N ASP A 44 -9.06 3.48 -3.16
CA ASP A 44 -9.61 3.30 -4.50
C ASP A 44 -9.19 1.97 -5.15
N GLY A 45 -7.90 1.61 -5.05
CA GLY A 45 -7.44 0.29 -5.47
C GLY A 45 -8.11 -0.85 -4.70
N LEU A 46 -8.28 -0.69 -3.39
CA LEU A 46 -8.94 -1.70 -2.55
C LEU A 46 -10.43 -1.85 -2.88
N ARG A 47 -11.11 -0.74 -3.22
CA ARG A 47 -12.49 -0.75 -3.69
C ARG A 47 -12.64 -1.53 -5.00
N ASN A 48 -11.73 -1.36 -5.95
CA ASN A 48 -11.75 -2.12 -7.19
C ASN A 48 -11.62 -3.65 -6.95
N TRP A 49 -10.77 -4.07 -6.01
CA TRP A 49 -10.71 -5.48 -5.57
C TRP A 49 -12.03 -5.96 -4.95
N GLY A 50 -12.64 -5.13 -4.10
CA GLY A 50 -13.94 -5.44 -3.48
C GLY A 50 -15.06 -5.59 -4.51
N ASP A 51 -15.19 -4.64 -5.43
CA ASP A 51 -16.17 -4.70 -6.52
C ASP A 51 -15.94 -5.92 -7.41
N TRP A 52 -14.68 -6.27 -7.70
CA TRP A 52 -14.33 -7.45 -8.50
C TRP A 52 -14.72 -8.75 -7.80
N ALA A 53 -14.45 -8.87 -6.50
CA ALA A 53 -14.86 -10.02 -5.70
C ALA A 53 -16.39 -10.16 -5.64
N LEU A 54 -17.11 -9.05 -5.40
CA LEU A 54 -18.57 -9.05 -5.33
C LEU A 54 -19.22 -9.37 -6.68
N THR A 55 -18.64 -8.91 -7.78
CA THR A 55 -19.09 -9.28 -9.13
C THR A 55 -18.76 -10.73 -9.47
N GLY A 56 -17.60 -11.24 -9.07
CA GLY A 56 -17.24 -12.66 -9.24
C GLY A 56 -18.20 -13.62 -8.52
N VAL A 57 -18.74 -13.22 -7.37
CA VAL A 57 -19.76 -13.99 -6.62
C VAL A 57 -21.19 -13.72 -7.12
N GLY A 58 -21.37 -12.76 -8.04
CA GLY A 58 -22.67 -12.43 -8.64
C GLY A 58 -23.57 -11.53 -7.79
N LEU A 59 -23.06 -10.98 -6.69
CA LEU A 59 -23.80 -10.09 -5.78
C LEU A 59 -23.96 -8.67 -6.35
N VAL A 60 -23.02 -8.25 -7.17
CA VAL A 60 -22.98 -6.90 -7.77
C VAL A 60 -22.73 -7.03 -9.27
N ARG A 61 -23.46 -6.29 -10.09
CA ARG A 61 -23.26 -6.25 -11.55
C ARG A 61 -22.61 -4.93 -11.94
N ARG A 62 -21.32 -4.97 -12.27
CA ARG A 62 -20.52 -3.83 -12.75
C ARG A 62 -19.91 -4.20 -14.12
N PRO A 63 -20.61 -3.92 -15.23
CA PRO A 63 -20.13 -4.30 -16.57
C PRO A 63 -18.85 -3.57 -16.98
N ASP A 64 -18.62 -2.36 -16.45
CA ASP A 64 -17.47 -1.51 -16.79
C ASP A 64 -16.26 -1.74 -15.88
N LEU A 65 -16.25 -2.84 -15.11
CA LEU A 65 -15.21 -3.07 -14.10
C LEU A 65 -13.91 -3.55 -14.77
N LEU A 66 -12.86 -2.76 -14.63
CA LEU A 66 -11.52 -3.19 -15.02
C LEU A 66 -11.01 -4.27 -14.06
N PRO A 67 -10.35 -5.33 -14.59
CA PRO A 67 -9.69 -6.32 -13.75
C PRO A 67 -8.65 -5.67 -12.81
N PRO A 68 -8.48 -6.16 -11.57
CA PRO A 68 -7.58 -5.53 -10.60
C PRO A 68 -6.13 -5.40 -11.04
N TRP A 69 -5.64 -6.29 -11.90
CA TRP A 69 -4.28 -6.20 -12.45
C TRP A 69 -4.12 -5.19 -13.60
N LEU A 70 -5.22 -4.63 -14.12
CA LEU A 70 -5.21 -3.56 -15.14
C LEU A 70 -5.60 -2.20 -14.56
N TYR A 71 -6.06 -2.15 -13.32
CA TYR A 71 -6.49 -0.93 -12.67
C TYR A 71 -5.32 -0.22 -11.98
N SER A 72 -5.03 1.04 -12.36
CA SER A 72 -3.83 1.76 -11.90
C SER A 72 -3.73 1.85 -10.37
N GLY A 73 -4.86 2.05 -9.68
CA GLY A 73 -4.90 2.17 -8.21
C GLY A 73 -4.63 0.85 -7.51
N SER A 74 -5.04 -0.26 -8.12
CA SER A 74 -4.74 -1.61 -7.61
C SER A 74 -3.26 -1.96 -7.86
N LEU A 75 -2.71 -1.59 -9.02
CA LEU A 75 -1.28 -1.75 -9.31
C LEU A 75 -0.40 -0.96 -8.32
N LEU A 76 -0.80 0.25 -7.94
CA LEU A 76 -0.13 1.02 -6.88
C LEU A 76 -0.13 0.27 -5.55
N ASN A 77 -1.28 -0.26 -5.12
CA ASN A 77 -1.39 -1.05 -3.88
C ASN A 77 -0.50 -2.30 -3.91
N ILE A 78 -0.50 -3.04 -5.02
CA ILE A 78 0.36 -4.20 -5.21
C ILE A 78 1.84 -3.77 -5.15
N GLY A 79 2.19 -2.66 -5.81
CA GLY A 79 3.53 -2.08 -5.78
C GLY A 79 4.00 -1.73 -4.36
N VAL A 80 3.11 -1.18 -3.53
CA VAL A 80 3.42 -0.89 -2.12
C VAL A 80 3.67 -2.16 -1.32
N VAL A 81 2.83 -3.19 -1.48
CA VAL A 81 3.00 -4.48 -0.77
C VAL A 81 4.29 -5.17 -1.20
N VAL A 82 4.55 -5.27 -2.50
CA VAL A 82 5.75 -5.91 -3.06
C VAL A 82 7.01 -5.12 -2.69
N GLY A 83 6.98 -3.79 -2.85
CA GLY A 83 8.09 -2.90 -2.51
C GLY A 83 8.43 -2.94 -1.02
N GLY A 84 7.42 -2.91 -0.14
CA GLY A 84 7.61 -3.07 1.30
C GLY A 84 8.19 -4.44 1.67
N THR A 85 7.77 -5.50 0.98
CA THR A 85 8.30 -6.85 1.18
C THR A 85 9.78 -6.93 0.76
N ILE A 86 10.12 -6.39 -0.41
CA ILE A 86 11.53 -6.32 -0.88
C ILE A 86 12.39 -5.53 0.10
N ALA A 87 11.90 -4.36 0.55
CA ALA A 87 12.60 -3.54 1.52
C ALA A 87 12.84 -4.30 2.85
N ALA A 88 11.82 -4.97 3.39
CA ALA A 88 11.94 -5.77 4.61
C ALA A 88 12.93 -6.93 4.48
N LEU A 89 12.98 -7.59 3.32
CA LEU A 89 13.95 -8.66 3.04
C LEU A 89 15.39 -8.12 2.95
N LEU A 90 15.58 -6.98 2.27
CA LEU A 90 16.90 -6.34 2.16
C LEU A 90 17.38 -5.76 3.50
N SER A 91 16.48 -5.26 4.34
CA SER A 91 16.78 -4.82 5.70
C SER A 91 16.96 -5.97 6.70
N ARG A 92 16.65 -7.22 6.31
CA ARG A 92 16.66 -8.41 7.17
C ARG A 92 15.69 -8.29 8.37
N GLU A 93 14.61 -7.53 8.18
CA GLU A 93 13.56 -7.31 9.21
C GLU A 93 12.29 -8.11 8.91
N PHE A 94 12.25 -8.86 7.80
CA PHE A 94 11.11 -9.67 7.44
C PHE A 94 10.88 -10.79 8.48
N ALA A 95 9.68 -10.82 9.05
CA ALA A 95 9.24 -11.87 9.96
C ALA A 95 7.74 -12.13 9.79
N ILE A 96 7.36 -13.40 9.68
CA ILE A 96 5.95 -13.81 9.67
C ILE A 96 5.47 -13.85 11.12
N ARG A 97 4.56 -12.93 11.47
CA ARG A 97 3.97 -12.83 12.80
C ARG A 97 2.51 -13.25 12.74
N VAL A 98 2.18 -14.40 13.32
CA VAL A 98 0.80 -14.90 13.38
C VAL A 98 0.14 -14.31 14.63
N PRO A 99 -0.90 -13.46 14.49
CA PRO A 99 -1.59 -12.85 15.62
C PRO A 99 -2.49 -13.86 16.35
N VAL A 100 -2.77 -13.60 17.62
CA VAL A 100 -3.79 -14.35 18.36
C VAL A 100 -5.19 -14.03 17.80
N PRO A 101 -6.19 -14.94 17.90
CA PRO A 101 -7.51 -14.73 17.30
C PRO A 101 -8.21 -13.43 17.73
N ALA A 102 -8.00 -12.98 18.97
CA ALA A 102 -8.53 -11.72 19.47
C ALA A 102 -7.93 -10.49 18.76
N GLU A 103 -6.65 -10.54 18.38
CA GLU A 103 -6.01 -9.48 17.59
C GLU A 103 -6.48 -9.50 16.14
N LEU A 104 -6.72 -10.69 15.58
CA LEU A 104 -7.32 -10.82 14.26
C LEU A 104 -8.72 -10.21 14.22
N ALA A 105 -9.54 -10.47 15.24
CA ALA A 105 -10.88 -9.87 15.37
C ALA A 105 -10.81 -8.33 15.49
N LYS A 106 -9.91 -7.80 16.32
CA LYS A 106 -9.66 -6.35 16.45
C LYS A 106 -9.20 -5.74 15.11
N GLY A 107 -8.30 -6.41 14.41
CA GLY A 107 -7.82 -5.98 13.09
C GLY A 107 -8.94 -5.95 12.05
N GLY A 108 -9.79 -6.98 12.03
CA GLY A 108 -10.96 -7.03 11.15
C GLY A 108 -11.97 -5.92 11.43
N ALA A 109 -12.30 -5.70 12.71
CA ALA A 109 -13.20 -4.62 13.12
C ALA A 109 -12.62 -3.23 12.77
N GLY A 110 -11.32 -3.03 13.02
CA GLY A 110 -10.62 -1.80 12.63
C GLY A 110 -10.61 -1.57 11.13
N GLY A 111 -10.34 -2.62 10.33
CA GLY A 111 -10.36 -2.55 8.87
C GLY A 111 -11.75 -2.20 8.31
N LEU A 112 -12.82 -2.76 8.88
CA LEU A 112 -14.20 -2.40 8.52
C LEU A 112 -14.47 -0.91 8.79
N LEU A 113 -14.12 -0.42 9.98
CA LEU A 113 -14.29 0.99 10.34
C LEU A 113 -13.46 1.91 9.43
N MET A 114 -12.23 1.53 9.10
CA MET A 114 -11.38 2.27 8.15
C MET A 114 -12.01 2.31 6.75
N GLY A 115 -12.59 1.20 6.27
CA GLY A 115 -13.27 1.13 4.98
C GLY A 115 -14.52 2.03 4.93
N VAL A 116 -15.37 1.95 5.96
CA VAL A 116 -16.55 2.81 6.09
C VAL A 116 -16.14 4.29 6.14
N GLY A 117 -15.14 4.62 6.97
CA GLY A 117 -14.60 5.97 7.07
C GLY A 117 -14.06 6.48 5.75
N ALA A 118 -13.35 5.65 4.99
CA ALA A 118 -12.79 6.04 3.70
C ALA A 118 -13.88 6.35 2.64
N VAL A 119 -15.01 5.63 2.67
CA VAL A 119 -16.15 5.93 1.79
C VAL A 119 -16.85 7.22 2.21
N LEU A 120 -17.07 7.42 3.51
CA LEU A 120 -17.75 8.62 4.03
C LEU A 120 -16.92 9.89 3.83
N ALA A 121 -15.59 9.80 3.97
CA ALA A 121 -14.66 10.91 3.80
C ALA A 121 -14.22 11.12 2.34
N PHE A 122 -14.69 10.29 1.39
CA PHE A 122 -14.25 10.28 0.00
C PHE A 122 -12.72 10.14 -0.19
N GLY A 123 -12.02 9.49 0.75
CA GLY A 123 -10.57 9.36 0.73
C GLY A 123 -10.02 8.57 1.91
N CYS A 124 -8.77 8.10 1.79
CA CYS A 124 -8.02 7.54 2.91
C CYS A 124 -6.99 8.56 3.45
N ASN A 125 -6.20 8.18 4.46
CA ASN A 125 -5.14 9.01 5.02
C ASN A 125 -4.08 9.53 4.02
N ILE A 126 -3.97 8.93 2.83
CA ILE A 126 -3.07 9.36 1.76
C ILE A 126 -3.83 10.17 0.70
N GLY A 127 -5.01 9.70 0.27
CA GLY A 127 -5.74 10.30 -0.85
C GLY A 127 -6.73 11.41 -0.46
N GLY A 128 -7.05 11.56 0.83
CA GLY A 128 -7.99 12.55 1.35
C GLY A 128 -7.36 13.67 2.18
N PHE A 129 -6.04 13.65 2.38
CA PHE A 129 -5.26 14.67 3.08
C PHE A 129 -4.25 15.29 2.11
#